data_AF-A0A0H5QSX8-F1
#
_entry.id   AF-A0A0H5QSX8-F1
#
_cell.length_a   1.000
_cell.length_b   1.000
_cell.length_c   1.000
_cell.angle_alpha   90.00
_cell.angle_beta   90.00
_cell.angle_gamma   90.00
#
_symmetry.space_group_name_H-M   'P 1'
#
loop_
_entity.id
_entity.type
_entity.pdbx_description
1 polymer ?
#
loop_
_entity_poly.entity_id
_entity_poly.type
_entity_poly.pdbx_seq_one_letter_code
_entity_poly.pdbx_strand_id
1 'polypeptide(L)'
;MVEESASRPDIDRYLETTGLDVYIQDALILVLENRPEDPIRFLVEYFQTCEKPGTPLSRAYRYLTMTPRTRPAFMYNLVSAFTILNTAKNGSQPCGLHGKEFAKILYLLSSEFPVEVITPLFKIMKKSDSDLIEFSEFREAVYLTLQFEELFAATEWLFKGCDPDSSGTISKEKLNTIMAIMQSDPTTSNLLDPGKTSMQKDRLSYNDFLLHMLRICSLPGTSNDSDSNF
;
A
#
# COMPACT_ATOMS: atom_id res chain seq x y z
N MET A 1 60.10 9.88 -11.83
CA MET A 1 58.70 9.47 -11.99
C MET A 1 58.51 8.21 -11.18
N VAL A 2 57.96 8.33 -9.97
CA VAL A 2 57.53 7.18 -9.17
C VAL A 2 56.02 7.21 -9.27
N GLU A 3 55.44 6.27 -10.00
CA GLU A 3 54.00 6.02 -9.95
C GLU A 3 53.70 5.51 -8.53
N GLU A 4 53.10 6.38 -7.74
CA GLU A 4 52.54 6.06 -6.44
C GLU A 4 51.36 5.11 -6.68
N SER A 5 51.62 3.81 -6.53
CA SER A 5 50.58 2.79 -6.52
C SER A 5 49.66 3.10 -5.34
N ALA A 6 48.55 3.79 -5.60
CA ALA A 6 47.49 3.99 -4.62
C ALA A 6 47.11 2.60 -4.07
N SER A 7 47.52 2.33 -2.83
CA SER A 7 47.17 1.13 -2.10
C SER A 7 45.66 0.97 -2.22
N ARG A 8 45.20 -0.14 -2.82
CA ARG A 8 43.77 -0.46 -2.81
C ARG A 8 43.30 -0.31 -1.36
N PRO A 9 42.32 0.55 -1.07
CA PRO A 9 41.80 0.65 0.27
C PRO A 9 41.35 -0.75 0.67
N ASP A 10 41.74 -1.15 1.87
CA ASP A 10 41.26 -2.37 2.49
C ASP A 10 39.73 -2.33 2.45
N ILE A 11 39.15 -3.23 1.66
CA ILE A 11 37.72 -3.22 1.31
C ILE A 11 36.90 -3.39 2.58
N ASP A 12 37.34 -4.25 3.49
CA ASP A 12 36.65 -4.53 4.75
C ASP A 12 36.64 -3.26 5.61
N ARG A 13 37.81 -2.60 5.72
CA ARG A 13 37.91 -1.32 6.44
C ARG A 13 37.08 -0.21 5.79
N TYR A 14 37.02 -0.14 4.47
CA TYR A 14 36.21 0.85 3.75
C TYR A 14 34.71 0.63 4.01
N LEU A 15 34.26 -0.62 3.93
CA LEU A 15 32.87 -1.00 4.20
C LEU A 15 32.48 -0.68 5.65
N GLU A 16 33.33 -1.06 6.63
CA GLU A 16 33.10 -0.76 8.05
C GLU A 16 33.07 0.75 8.34
N THR A 17 33.99 1.51 7.75
CA THR A 17 34.08 2.97 8.01
C THR A 17 32.91 3.74 7.39
N THR A 18 32.38 3.26 6.26
CA THR A 18 31.30 3.92 5.53
C THR A 18 29.91 3.42 5.92
N GLY A 19 29.81 2.25 6.56
CA GLY A 19 28.54 1.56 6.82
C GLY A 19 27.80 1.15 5.53
N LEU A 20 28.51 1.08 4.40
CA LEU A 20 27.96 0.78 3.09
C LEU A 20 27.53 -0.68 2.97
N ASP A 21 28.16 -1.57 3.74
CA ASP A 21 27.83 -2.99 3.85
C ASP A 21 26.36 -3.23 4.16
N VAL A 22 25.78 -2.48 5.09
CA VAL A 22 24.37 -2.60 5.48
C VAL A 22 23.44 -2.28 4.31
N TYR A 23 23.76 -1.23 3.53
CA TYR A 23 22.95 -0.83 2.37
C TYR A 23 23.11 -1.79 1.20
N ILE A 24 24.32 -2.32 0.96
CA ILE A 24 24.56 -3.32 -0.09
C ILE A 24 23.86 -4.63 0.26
N GLN A 25 23.98 -5.09 1.51
CA GLN A 25 23.29 -6.29 1.98
C GLN A 25 21.78 -6.15 1.86
N ASP A 26 21.21 -5.04 2.31
CA ASP A 26 19.78 -4.76 2.20
C ASP A 26 19.33 -4.70 0.72
N ALA A 27 20.08 -4.00 -0.14
CA ALA A 27 19.79 -3.95 -1.57
C ALA A 27 19.81 -5.34 -2.23
N LEU A 28 20.79 -6.19 -1.87
CA LEU A 28 20.90 -7.55 -2.38
C LEU A 28 19.75 -8.43 -1.91
N ILE A 29 19.40 -8.37 -0.61
CA ILE A 29 18.23 -9.07 -0.06
C ILE A 29 16.98 -8.64 -0.84
N LEU A 30 16.77 -7.35 -1.02
CA LEU A 30 15.63 -6.82 -1.75
C LEU A 30 15.57 -7.29 -3.21
N VAL A 31 16.70 -7.34 -3.91
CA VAL A 31 16.75 -7.88 -5.29
C VAL A 31 16.43 -9.37 -5.31
N LEU A 32 17.00 -10.15 -4.38
CA LEU A 32 16.83 -11.61 -4.33
C LEU A 32 15.39 -12.00 -3.97
N GLU A 33 14.78 -11.29 -3.02
CA GLU A 33 13.41 -11.53 -2.56
C GLU A 33 12.36 -11.06 -3.58
N ASN A 34 12.49 -9.82 -4.08
CA ASN A 34 11.46 -9.22 -4.93
C ASN A 34 11.59 -9.60 -6.41
N ARG A 35 12.79 -10.02 -6.84
CA ARG A 35 13.14 -10.39 -8.23
C ARG A 35 12.58 -9.38 -9.25
N PRO A 36 12.99 -8.11 -9.16
CA PRO A 36 12.50 -7.07 -10.06
C PRO A 36 12.86 -7.40 -11.52
N GLU A 37 12.01 -6.98 -12.46
CA GLU A 37 12.22 -7.20 -13.90
C GLU A 37 13.49 -6.50 -14.41
N ASP A 38 13.79 -5.31 -13.87
CA ASP A 38 15.03 -4.56 -14.11
C ASP A 38 15.80 -4.35 -12.80
N PRO A 39 16.70 -5.28 -12.43
CA PRO A 39 17.48 -5.19 -11.19
C PRO A 39 18.41 -3.98 -11.14
N ILE A 40 18.92 -3.50 -12.27
CA ILE A 40 19.86 -2.37 -12.30
C ILE A 40 19.11 -1.08 -12.01
N ARG A 41 17.97 -0.86 -12.67
CA ARG A 41 17.08 0.27 -12.40
C ARG A 41 16.63 0.29 -10.93
N PHE A 42 16.23 -0.87 -10.40
CA PHE A 42 15.84 -1.03 -9.00
C PHE A 42 16.96 -0.60 -8.04
N LEU A 43 18.19 -1.05 -8.28
CA LEU A 43 19.35 -0.68 -7.44
C LEU A 43 19.64 0.81 -7.50
N VAL A 44 19.56 1.44 -8.69
CA VAL A 44 19.75 2.89 -8.84
C VAL A 44 18.72 3.65 -8.01
N GLU A 45 17.44 3.29 -8.09
CA GLU A 45 16.38 3.93 -7.30
C GLU A 45 16.56 3.69 -5.80
N TYR A 46 16.98 2.48 -5.39
CA TYR A 46 17.31 2.16 -4.01
C TYR A 46 18.40 3.10 -3.46
N PHE A 47 19.54 3.20 -4.15
CA PHE A 47 20.69 4.00 -3.68
C PHE A 47 20.42 5.51 -3.74
N GLN A 48 19.67 6.01 -4.73
CA GLN A 48 19.21 7.40 -4.75
C GLN A 48 18.35 7.76 -3.53
N THR A 49 17.62 6.78 -3.00
CA THR A 49 16.83 6.97 -1.78
C THR A 49 17.71 6.94 -0.53
N CYS A 50 18.81 6.19 -0.54
CA CYS A 50 19.80 6.14 0.55
C CYS A 50 20.69 7.39 0.63
N GLU A 51 20.93 8.08 -0.50
CA GLU A 51 21.70 9.34 -0.53
C GLU A 51 21.04 10.48 0.27
N LYS A 52 19.73 10.39 0.50
CA LYS A 52 19.00 11.31 1.39
C LYS A 52 18.80 10.60 2.73
N PRO A 53 19.06 11.25 3.88
CA PRO A 53 18.70 10.67 5.18
C PRO A 53 17.17 10.52 5.26
N GLY A 54 16.68 9.34 4.86
CA GLY A 54 15.27 8.99 4.90
C GLY A 54 14.82 8.82 6.34
N THR A 55 13.66 9.37 6.67
CA THR A 55 13.03 9.10 7.97
C THR A 55 12.66 7.61 8.06
N PRO A 56 12.59 7.01 9.26
CA PRO A 56 12.09 5.64 9.44
C PRO A 56 10.75 5.39 8.72
N LEU A 57 9.88 6.40 8.74
CA LEU A 57 8.60 6.39 8.03
C LEU A 57 8.76 6.22 6.51
N SER A 58 9.63 7.02 5.88
CA SER A 58 9.87 6.92 4.43
C SER A 58 10.50 5.58 4.02
N ARG A 59 11.38 5.03 4.86
CA ARG A 59 11.98 3.71 4.63
C ARG A 59 10.93 2.61 4.73
N ALA A 60 10.10 2.63 5.78
CA ALA A 60 9.03 1.66 5.96
C ALA A 60 8.04 1.70 4.78
N TYR A 61 7.59 2.90 4.38
CA TYR A 61 6.73 3.09 3.21
C TYR A 61 7.33 2.45 1.96
N ARG A 62 8.64 2.67 1.72
CA ARG A 62 9.35 2.07 0.60
C ARG A 62 9.22 0.55 0.60
N TYR A 63 9.52 -0.14 1.70
CA TYR A 63 9.38 -1.61 1.78
C TYR A 63 7.95 -2.06 1.43
N LEU A 64 6.94 -1.36 1.94
CA LEU A 64 5.54 -1.71 1.72
C LEU A 64 5.09 -1.52 0.27
N THR A 65 5.79 -0.71 -0.54
CA THR A 65 5.44 -0.44 -1.94
C THR A 65 6.35 -1.12 -2.96
N MET A 66 7.42 -1.82 -2.53
CA MET A 66 8.38 -2.46 -3.47
C MET A 66 7.81 -3.67 -4.22
N THR A 67 6.81 -4.35 -3.67
CA THR A 67 6.22 -5.54 -4.28
C THR A 67 4.72 -5.60 -4.00
N PRO A 68 3.91 -6.11 -4.94
CA PRO A 68 2.50 -6.39 -4.69
C PRO A 68 2.32 -7.30 -3.47
N ARG A 69 1.29 -7.02 -2.66
CA ARG A 69 0.97 -7.77 -1.43
C ARG A 69 0.65 -9.25 -1.66
N THR A 70 0.33 -9.61 -2.91
CA THR A 70 0.03 -10.99 -3.34
C THR A 70 1.28 -11.85 -3.50
N ARG A 71 2.47 -11.24 -3.53
CA ARG A 71 3.76 -11.94 -3.68
C ARG A 71 4.26 -12.39 -2.30
N PRO A 72 4.84 -13.61 -2.17
CA PRO A 72 5.39 -14.08 -0.89
C PRO A 72 6.43 -13.14 -0.27
N ALA A 73 7.24 -12.48 -1.11
CA ALA A 73 8.25 -11.51 -0.71
C ALA A 73 7.69 -10.36 0.15
N PHE A 74 6.41 -10.03 -0.02
CA PHE A 74 5.76 -8.95 0.70
C PHE A 74 5.81 -9.12 2.22
N MET A 75 5.71 -10.36 2.72
CA MET A 75 5.75 -10.61 4.16
C MET A 75 7.08 -10.20 4.78
N TYR A 76 8.20 -10.44 4.09
CA TYR A 76 9.52 -10.00 4.54
C TYR A 76 9.62 -8.47 4.56
N ASN A 77 9.10 -7.81 3.52
CA ASN A 77 9.05 -6.35 3.46
C ASN A 77 8.18 -5.77 4.59
N LEU A 78 7.05 -6.40 4.89
CA LEU A 78 6.15 -6.01 5.97
C LEU A 78 6.82 -6.11 7.35
N VAL A 79 7.56 -7.19 7.61
CA VAL A 79 8.36 -7.36 8.84
C VAL A 79 9.47 -6.30 8.94
N SER A 80 10.15 -6.02 7.83
CA SER A 80 11.17 -4.96 7.78
C SER A 80 10.58 -3.59 8.08
N ALA A 81 9.44 -3.25 7.47
CA ALA A 81 8.72 -2.01 7.73
C ALA A 81 8.30 -1.89 9.20
N PHE A 82 7.72 -2.94 9.78
CA PHE A 82 7.33 -2.96 11.19
C PHE A 82 8.54 -2.76 12.11
N THR A 83 9.63 -3.48 11.87
CA THR A 83 10.87 -3.38 12.65
C THR A 83 11.45 -1.97 12.62
N ILE A 84 11.47 -1.33 11.44
CA ILE A 84 11.95 0.04 11.26
C ILE A 84 11.10 1.03 12.07
N LEU A 85 9.78 0.90 12.04
CA LEU A 85 8.87 1.79 12.78
C LEU A 85 8.88 1.50 14.30
N ASN A 86 9.22 0.28 14.69
CA ASN A 86 9.32 -0.19 16.07
C ASN A 86 10.68 0.16 16.73
N THR A 87 11.62 0.71 15.97
CA THR A 87 12.95 1.08 16.48
C THR A 87 13.02 2.56 16.81
N ALA A 88 13.64 2.90 17.94
CA ALA A 88 13.86 4.29 18.33
C ALA A 88 14.63 5.08 17.24
N LYS A 89 14.42 6.40 17.17
CA LYS A 89 15.05 7.30 16.18
C LYS A 89 16.59 7.24 16.14
N ASN A 90 17.20 6.78 17.23
CA ASN A 90 18.65 6.60 17.41
C ASN A 90 19.13 5.16 17.21
N GLY A 91 18.28 4.24 16.76
CA GLY A 91 18.63 2.85 16.43
C GLY A 91 18.93 1.96 17.65
N SER A 92 18.89 2.51 18.86
CA SER A 92 19.56 1.87 20.01
C SER A 92 18.74 0.82 20.76
N GLN A 93 17.42 0.69 20.58
CA GLN A 93 16.59 -0.43 21.05
C GLN A 93 15.17 -0.37 20.42
N PRO A 94 14.42 -1.49 20.35
CA PRO A 94 12.99 -1.48 20.06
C PRO A 94 12.24 -0.67 21.12
N CYS A 95 11.38 0.26 20.70
CA CYS A 95 10.60 1.13 21.60
C CYS A 95 9.09 0.91 21.54
N GLY A 96 8.61 -0.06 20.75
CA GLY A 96 7.19 -0.22 20.47
C GLY A 96 6.76 0.63 19.27
N LEU A 97 6.00 0.02 18.35
CA LEU A 97 5.28 0.78 17.33
C LEU A 97 4.10 1.47 18.01
N HIS A 98 4.13 2.80 18.04
CA HIS A 98 3.06 3.59 18.62
C HIS A 98 2.01 3.97 17.57
N GLY A 99 0.75 4.12 18.01
CA GLY A 99 -0.38 4.51 17.15
C GLY A 99 -0.12 5.75 16.32
N LYS A 100 0.68 6.70 16.81
CA LYS A 100 1.09 7.89 16.05
C LYS A 100 1.89 7.57 14.78
N GLU A 101 2.91 6.71 14.86
CA GLU A 101 3.72 6.35 13.69
C GLU A 101 2.96 5.39 12.78
N PHE A 102 2.11 4.56 13.37
CA PHE A 102 1.18 3.70 12.64
C PHE A 102 0.16 4.50 11.81
N ALA A 103 -0.46 5.52 12.38
CA ALA A 103 -1.37 6.39 11.65
C ALA A 103 -0.68 7.07 10.46
N LYS A 104 0.54 7.59 10.67
CA LYS A 104 1.31 8.24 9.60
C LYS A 104 1.59 7.33 8.41
N ILE A 105 1.97 6.07 8.64
CA ILE A 105 2.28 5.16 7.53
C ILE A 105 1.03 4.82 6.73
N LEU A 106 -0.11 4.67 7.40
CA LEU A 106 -1.40 4.44 6.73
C LEU A 106 -1.85 5.66 5.96
N TYR A 107 -1.68 6.87 6.49
CA TYR A 107 -1.95 8.11 5.76
C TYR A 107 -1.09 8.23 4.50
N LEU A 108 0.19 7.83 4.55
CA LEU A 108 1.04 7.80 3.36
C LEU A 108 0.56 6.76 2.34
N LEU A 109 0.13 5.58 2.78
CA LEU A 109 -0.41 4.54 1.90
C LEU A 109 -1.80 4.88 1.33
N SER A 110 -2.53 5.80 1.98
CA SER A 110 -3.92 6.16 1.61
C SER A 110 -4.07 7.60 1.15
N SER A 111 -2.98 8.27 0.74
CA SER A 111 -3.02 9.72 0.42
C SER A 111 -3.99 10.07 -0.70
N GLU A 112 -4.17 9.16 -1.66
CA GLU A 112 -5.04 9.34 -2.83
C GLU A 112 -6.45 8.76 -2.63
N PHE A 113 -6.78 8.28 -1.42
CA PHE A 113 -8.04 7.58 -1.19
C PHE A 113 -9.20 8.58 -1.03
N PRO A 114 -10.43 8.21 -1.46
CA PRO A 114 -11.61 9.00 -1.15
C PRO A 114 -11.83 9.11 0.36
N VAL A 115 -12.31 10.26 0.82
CA VAL A 115 -12.57 10.53 2.24
C VAL A 115 -13.58 9.55 2.85
N GLU A 116 -14.49 9.04 2.03
CA GLU A 116 -15.50 8.04 2.38
C GLU A 116 -14.90 6.67 2.71
N VAL A 117 -13.67 6.39 2.27
CA VAL A 117 -12.94 5.16 2.60
C VAL A 117 -11.93 5.38 3.72
N ILE A 118 -11.23 6.52 3.70
CA ILE A 118 -10.32 6.90 4.78
C ILE A 118 -11.06 6.95 6.12
N THR A 119 -12.26 7.56 6.17
CA THR A 119 -12.97 7.75 7.44
C THR A 119 -13.35 6.42 8.13
N PRO A 120 -13.99 5.44 7.44
CA PRO A 120 -14.23 4.13 8.01
C PRO A 120 -12.95 3.34 8.32
N LEU A 121 -11.94 3.40 7.45
CA LEU A 121 -10.66 2.71 7.67
C LEU A 121 -10.04 3.14 9.01
N PHE A 122 -9.90 4.45 9.22
CA PHE A 122 -9.35 4.97 10.48
C PHE A 122 -10.28 4.76 11.68
N LYS A 123 -11.60 4.72 11.47
CA LYS A 123 -12.60 4.41 12.52
C LYS A 123 -12.58 2.95 12.95
N ILE A 124 -12.33 2.00 12.05
CA ILE A 124 -12.16 0.59 12.41
C ILE A 124 -10.91 0.42 13.26
N MET A 125 -9.86 1.17 12.93
CA MET A 125 -8.56 1.03 13.56
C MET A 125 -8.48 1.61 14.97
N LYS A 126 -9.16 2.73 15.25
CA LYS A 126 -9.45 3.21 16.64
C LYS A 126 -8.23 3.26 17.59
N LYS A 127 -7.03 3.57 17.08
CA LYS A 127 -5.81 3.67 17.90
C LYS A 127 -5.55 5.09 18.39
N SER A 128 -5.27 5.23 19.68
CA SER A 128 -4.68 6.43 20.26
C SER A 128 -3.22 6.56 19.83
N ASP A 129 -2.69 7.79 19.80
CA ASP A 129 -1.28 8.08 19.52
C ASP A 129 -0.31 7.26 20.39
N SER A 130 -0.72 6.96 21.63
CA SER A 130 0.07 6.23 22.64
C SER A 130 -0.10 4.71 22.59
N ASP A 131 -1.05 4.18 21.82
CA ASP A 131 -1.31 2.75 21.80
C ASP A 131 -0.12 2.00 21.21
N LEU A 132 0.24 0.87 21.81
CA LEU A 132 1.20 -0.05 21.24
C LEU A 132 0.47 -0.92 20.20
N ILE A 133 1.04 -0.97 19.00
CA ILE A 133 0.49 -1.68 17.86
C ILE A 133 1.21 -3.01 17.71
N GLU A 134 0.45 -4.10 17.76
CA GLU A 134 0.99 -5.42 17.52
C GLU A 134 1.25 -5.65 16.02
N PHE A 135 2.13 -6.60 15.71
CA PHE A 135 2.44 -6.92 14.31
C PHE A 135 1.22 -7.45 13.54
N SER A 136 0.32 -8.19 14.20
CA SER A 136 -0.96 -8.66 13.64
C SER A 136 -1.83 -7.49 13.19
N GLU A 137 -2.02 -6.50 14.06
CA GLU A 137 -2.82 -5.29 13.80
C GLU A 137 -2.19 -4.44 12.68
N PHE A 138 -0.86 -4.27 12.74
CA PHE A 138 -0.12 -3.59 11.69
C PHE A 138 -0.30 -4.27 10.33
N ARG A 139 -0.12 -5.59 10.30
CA ARG A 139 -0.30 -6.40 9.09
C ARG A 139 -1.69 -6.24 8.53
N GLU A 140 -2.73 -6.46 9.32
CA GLU A 140 -4.12 -6.42 8.85
C GLU A 140 -4.47 -5.05 8.27
N ALA A 141 -4.07 -3.97 8.94
CA ALA A 141 -4.33 -2.62 8.44
C ALA A 141 -3.58 -2.30 7.14
N VAL A 142 -2.30 -2.67 7.03
CA VAL A 142 -1.52 -2.46 5.81
C VAL A 142 -2.11 -3.27 4.66
N TYR A 143 -2.47 -4.53 4.89
CA TYR A 143 -3.13 -5.38 3.89
C TYR A 143 -4.45 -4.78 3.42
N LEU A 144 -5.28 -4.32 4.36
CA LEU A 144 -6.55 -3.68 4.04
C LEU A 144 -6.35 -2.40 3.23
N THR A 145 -5.38 -1.57 3.61
CA THR A 145 -5.07 -0.31 2.90
C THR A 145 -4.64 -0.60 1.47
N LEU A 146 -3.66 -1.48 1.25
CA LEU A 146 -3.19 -1.84 -0.09
C LEU A 146 -4.28 -2.54 -0.93
N GLN A 147 -5.16 -3.33 -0.30
CA GLN A 147 -6.29 -3.95 -0.98
C GLN A 147 -7.27 -2.89 -1.52
N PHE A 148 -7.47 -1.78 -0.81
CA PHE A 148 -8.28 -0.65 -1.29
C PHE A 148 -7.60 0.08 -2.46
N GLU A 149 -6.28 0.27 -2.40
CA GLU A 149 -5.52 0.87 -3.51
C GLU A 149 -5.69 0.07 -4.80
N GLU A 150 -5.55 -1.25 -4.73
CA GLU A 150 -5.77 -2.17 -5.86
C GLU A 150 -7.21 -2.10 -6.38
N LEU A 151 -8.19 -2.02 -5.47
CA LEU A 151 -9.59 -1.88 -5.84
C LEU A 151 -9.84 -0.56 -6.59
N PHE A 152 -9.23 0.53 -6.14
CA PHE A 152 -9.36 1.83 -6.81
C PHE A 152 -8.71 1.82 -8.18
N ALA A 153 -7.50 1.25 -8.32
CA ALA A 153 -6.85 1.09 -9.62
C ALA A 153 -7.71 0.27 -10.60
N ALA A 154 -8.31 -0.84 -10.12
CA ALA A 154 -9.22 -1.65 -10.92
C ALA A 154 -10.51 -0.89 -11.30
N THR A 155 -11.06 -0.12 -10.36
CA THR A 155 -12.28 0.69 -10.58
C THR A 155 -12.03 1.82 -11.56
N GLU A 156 -10.87 2.48 -11.48
CA GLU A 156 -10.44 3.51 -12.41
C GLU A 156 -10.25 2.96 -13.82
N TRP A 157 -9.59 1.78 -13.93
CA TRP A 157 -9.44 1.10 -15.22
C TRP A 157 -10.80 0.76 -15.83
N LEU A 158 -11.73 0.24 -15.04
CA LEU A 158 -13.10 -0.04 -15.46
C LEU A 158 -13.80 1.24 -15.92
N PHE A 159 -13.75 2.31 -15.12
CA PHE A 159 -14.34 3.61 -15.46
C PHE A 159 -13.85 4.14 -16.81
N LYS A 160 -12.53 4.12 -17.03
CA LYS A 160 -11.92 4.53 -18.31
C LYS A 160 -12.39 3.70 -19.50
N GLY A 161 -12.57 2.39 -19.31
CA GLY A 161 -13.19 1.53 -20.33
C GLY A 161 -14.64 1.90 -20.66
N CYS A 162 -15.34 2.49 -19.69
CA CYS A 162 -16.73 2.92 -19.82
C CYS A 162 -16.88 4.35 -20.36
N ASP A 163 -15.82 5.16 -20.32
CA ASP A 163 -15.78 6.54 -20.78
C ASP A 163 -14.69 6.71 -21.87
N PRO A 164 -14.83 6.03 -23.04
CA PRO A 164 -13.79 6.01 -24.07
C PRO A 164 -13.56 7.38 -24.71
N ASP A 165 -14.57 8.25 -24.67
CA ASP A 165 -14.51 9.64 -25.11
C ASP A 165 -13.90 10.58 -24.06
N SER A 166 -13.53 10.07 -22.88
CA SER A 166 -12.97 10.84 -21.77
C SER A 166 -13.86 12.03 -21.40
N SER A 167 -15.17 11.85 -21.44
CA SER A 167 -16.16 12.87 -21.07
C SER A 167 -16.17 13.18 -19.57
N GLY A 168 -15.51 12.34 -18.76
CA GLY A 168 -15.50 12.38 -17.30
C GLY A 168 -16.78 11.84 -16.68
N THR A 169 -17.71 11.30 -17.48
CA THR A 169 -19.00 10.78 -16.97
C THR A 169 -19.49 9.55 -17.70
N ILE A 170 -20.13 8.62 -16.97
CA ILE A 170 -20.77 7.43 -17.55
C ILE A 170 -22.30 7.58 -17.46
N SER A 171 -23.03 7.20 -18.52
CA SER A 171 -24.49 7.15 -18.48
C SER A 171 -25.01 5.97 -17.65
N LYS A 172 -26.15 6.14 -17.01
CA LYS A 172 -26.82 5.08 -16.24
C LYS A 172 -27.06 3.81 -17.08
N GLU A 173 -27.39 3.96 -18.35
CA GLU A 173 -27.59 2.85 -19.28
C GLU A 173 -26.33 2.00 -19.42
N LYS A 174 -25.18 2.63 -19.63
CA LYS A 174 -23.89 1.95 -19.80
C LYS A 174 -23.47 1.22 -18.53
N LEU A 175 -23.66 1.86 -17.37
CA LEU A 175 -23.45 1.20 -16.08
C LEU A 175 -24.36 -0.03 -15.93
N ASN A 176 -25.66 0.09 -16.21
CA ASN A 176 -26.59 -1.04 -16.10
C ASN A 176 -26.17 -2.22 -16.98
N THR A 177 -25.63 -1.95 -18.19
CA THR A 177 -25.07 -3.00 -19.04
C THR A 177 -23.90 -3.71 -18.37
N ILE A 178 -22.97 -2.96 -17.77
CA ILE A 178 -21.80 -3.54 -17.07
C ILE A 178 -22.24 -4.33 -15.85
N MET A 179 -23.17 -3.79 -15.06
CA MET A 179 -23.73 -4.50 -13.91
C MET A 179 -24.39 -5.81 -14.31
N ALA A 180 -25.14 -5.83 -15.42
CA ALA A 180 -25.73 -7.05 -15.95
C ALA A 180 -24.66 -8.07 -16.39
N ILE A 181 -23.57 -7.61 -17.03
CA ILE A 181 -22.43 -8.46 -17.39
C ILE A 181 -21.79 -9.06 -16.13
N MET A 182 -21.46 -8.22 -15.14
CA MET A 182 -20.86 -8.67 -13.88
C MET A 182 -21.77 -9.62 -13.08
N GLN A 183 -23.09 -9.44 -13.14
CA GLN A 183 -24.05 -10.35 -12.51
C GLN A 183 -24.14 -11.70 -13.22
N SER A 184 -23.90 -11.71 -14.54
CA SER A 184 -23.93 -12.93 -15.36
C SER A 184 -22.66 -13.78 -15.23
N ASP A 185 -21.54 -13.19 -14.81
CA ASP A 185 -20.29 -13.88 -14.58
C ASP A 185 -20.23 -14.48 -13.16
N PRO A 186 -20.08 -15.81 -13.00
CA PRO A 186 -20.04 -16.48 -11.69
C PRO A 186 -18.91 -15.98 -10.77
N THR A 187 -17.84 -15.43 -11.33
CA THR A 187 -16.69 -14.93 -10.57
C THR A 187 -16.99 -13.60 -9.88
N THR A 188 -17.79 -12.75 -10.51
CA THR A 188 -18.15 -11.42 -9.98
C THR A 188 -19.53 -11.40 -9.32
N SER A 189 -20.45 -12.27 -9.73
CA SER A 189 -21.83 -12.31 -9.20
C SER A 189 -21.88 -12.48 -7.68
N ASN A 190 -21.01 -13.33 -7.11
CA ASN A 190 -20.92 -13.56 -5.67
C ASN A 190 -20.39 -12.36 -4.86
N LEU A 191 -19.80 -11.38 -5.54
CA LEU A 191 -19.21 -10.19 -4.92
C LEU A 191 -20.18 -8.99 -4.91
N LEU A 192 -21.29 -9.08 -5.63
CA LEU A 192 -22.26 -8.00 -5.77
C LEU A 192 -23.44 -8.18 -4.82
N ASP A 193 -23.81 -7.13 -4.09
CA ASP A 193 -25.07 -7.05 -3.35
C ASP A 193 -26.22 -6.62 -4.29
N PRO A 194 -27.15 -7.52 -4.65
CA PRO A 194 -28.22 -7.21 -5.62
C PRO A 194 -29.14 -6.08 -5.13
N GLY A 195 -29.27 -5.91 -3.81
CA GLY A 195 -30.16 -4.93 -3.19
C GLY A 195 -29.67 -3.48 -3.27
N LYS A 196 -28.40 -3.25 -3.62
CA LYS A 196 -27.77 -1.90 -3.64
C LYS A 196 -27.48 -1.35 -5.04
N THR A 197 -28.01 -2.00 -6.07
CA THR A 197 -27.74 -1.68 -7.48
C THR A 197 -28.54 -0.50 -8.04
N SER A 198 -29.53 0.03 -7.30
CA SER A 198 -30.39 1.11 -7.79
C SER A 198 -29.70 2.48 -7.78
N MET A 199 -29.75 3.18 -8.92
CA MET A 199 -29.16 4.49 -9.12
C MET A 199 -30.20 5.61 -9.30
N GLN A 200 -29.97 6.74 -8.62
CA GLN A 200 -30.80 7.94 -8.76
C GLN A 200 -30.30 8.95 -9.80
N LYS A 201 -28.99 8.97 -10.11
CA LYS A 201 -28.39 9.89 -11.10
C LYS A 201 -28.39 9.30 -12.51
N ASP A 202 -28.56 10.16 -13.51
CA ASP A 202 -28.58 9.79 -14.94
C ASP A 202 -27.17 9.72 -15.56
N ARG A 203 -26.24 10.54 -15.04
CA ARG A 203 -24.81 10.52 -15.36
C ARG A 203 -23.98 10.45 -14.08
N LEU A 204 -22.86 9.75 -14.16
CA LEU A 204 -21.99 9.47 -13.02
C LEU A 204 -20.59 9.98 -13.28
N SER A 205 -20.09 10.85 -12.41
CA SER A 205 -18.66 11.14 -12.34
C SER A 205 -17.88 9.91 -11.87
N TYR A 206 -16.54 9.94 -11.96
CA TYR A 206 -15.68 8.89 -11.39
C TYR A 206 -15.97 8.66 -9.89
N ASN A 207 -16.12 9.73 -9.11
CA ASN A 207 -16.42 9.61 -7.67
C ASN A 207 -17.79 8.98 -7.43
N ASP A 208 -18.82 9.34 -8.21
CA ASP A 208 -20.15 8.71 -8.11
C ASP A 208 -20.08 7.22 -8.45
N PHE A 209 -19.34 6.86 -9.49
CA PHE A 209 -19.12 5.48 -9.91
C PHE A 209 -18.37 4.69 -8.85
N LEU A 210 -17.27 5.23 -8.31
CA LEU A 210 -16.48 4.60 -7.26
C LEU A 210 -17.30 4.34 -6.00
N LEU A 211 -18.05 5.34 -5.50
CA LEU A 211 -18.92 5.16 -4.34
C LEU A 211 -20.03 4.15 -4.60
N HIS A 212 -20.51 4.05 -5.85
CA HIS A 212 -21.48 3.03 -6.22
C HIS A 212 -20.86 1.63 -6.20
N MET A 213 -19.67 1.46 -6.78
CA MET A 213 -18.93 0.20 -6.75
C MET A 213 -18.61 -0.25 -5.32
N LEU A 214 -18.16 0.66 -4.45
CA LEU A 214 -17.88 0.36 -3.04
C LEU A 214 -19.13 -0.04 -2.25
N ARG A 215 -20.33 0.40 -2.66
CA ARG A 215 -21.60 0.01 -2.01
C ARG A 215 -22.05 -1.38 -2.44
N ILE A 216 -21.84 -1.73 -3.70
CA ILE A 216 -22.32 -3.00 -4.26
C ILE A 216 -21.32 -4.11 -3.98
N CYS A 217 -20.02 -3.84 -4.07
CA CYS A 217 -18.97 -4.75 -3.63
C CYS A 217 -18.96 -4.73 -2.10
N SER A 218 -19.54 -5.75 -1.46
CA SER A 218 -19.57 -5.88 0.00
C SER A 218 -18.16 -5.77 0.58
N LEU A 219 -17.78 -4.59 1.08
CA LEU A 219 -16.45 -4.38 1.64
C LEU A 219 -16.36 -5.06 3.03
N PRO A 220 -15.23 -5.72 3.34
CA PRO A 220 -15.00 -6.28 4.67
C PRO A 220 -15.20 -5.20 5.75
N GLY A 221 -16.05 -5.47 6.75
CA GLY A 221 -16.32 -4.55 7.87
C GLY A 221 -17.35 -3.43 7.59
N THR A 222 -18.05 -3.47 6.45
CA THR A 222 -19.14 -2.52 6.12
C THR A 222 -20.54 -3.13 6.16
N SER A 223 -20.66 -4.40 6.58
CA SER A 223 -21.95 -4.90 7.04
C SER A 223 -22.39 -4.01 8.19
N ASN A 224 -23.60 -3.47 8.12
CA ASN A 224 -24.29 -2.90 9.27
C ASN A 224 -24.59 -4.04 10.25
N ASP A 225 -23.56 -4.65 10.85
CA ASP A 225 -23.70 -5.46 12.04
C ASP A 225 -23.71 -4.50 13.24
N SER A 226 -24.75 -3.66 13.27
CA SER A 226 -25.23 -3.03 14.49
C SER A 226 -26.12 -3.97 15.31
N ASP A 227 -26.20 -5.25 14.94
CA ASP A 227 -26.94 -6.29 15.68
C ASP A 227 -26.05 -7.51 15.95
N SER A 228 -25.07 -7.34 16.84
CA SER A 228 -24.60 -8.45 17.65
C SER A 228 -24.17 -7.92 19.01
N ASN A 229 -25.10 -8.00 19.96
CA ASN A 229 -24.80 -8.06 21.39
C ASN A 229 -23.63 -9.03 21.62
N PHE A 230 -22.51 -8.54 22.14
CA PHE A 230 -21.74 -9.11 23.25
C PHE A 230 -20.74 -8.07 23.75
#